data_AF-A0A443R566-F1
#
_entry.id   AF-A0A443R566-F1
#
_cell.length_a   1.000
_cell.length_b   1.000
_cell.length_c   1.000
_cell.angle_alpha   90.00
_cell.angle_beta   90.00
_cell.angle_gamma   90.00
#
_symmetry.space_group_name_H-M   'P 1'
#
loop_
_entity.id
_entity.type
_entity.pdbx_description
1 polymer ?
#
loop_
_entity_poly.entity_id
_entity_poly.type
_entity_poly.pdbx_seq_one_letter_code
_entity_poly.pdbx_strand_id
1 'polypeptide(L)'
;AMEFMGECFPQGAPVESCETLLPRHVGTKPSALDESPFYFAASSEHYNTIDGDPNEQGILVEIGGAPFKGFFVAAIDTQMGERIGNWTKLRGTTPLPCSAITHKDSKSKKLVQLLWIPPPYSKGLVTFA
;
A
#
# COMPACT_ATOMS: atom_id res chain seq x y z
N ALA A 1 16.17 26.53 -8.69
CA ALA A 1 15.15 25.84 -9.51
C ALA A 1 13.97 25.53 -8.61
N MET A 2 12.74 25.73 -9.10
CA MET A 2 11.52 25.73 -8.31
C MET A 2 11.03 24.29 -8.11
N GLU A 3 11.20 23.73 -6.91
CA GLU A 3 10.64 22.42 -6.54
C GLU A 3 9.12 22.55 -6.38
N PHE A 4 8.35 21.95 -7.29
CA PHE A 4 6.93 21.70 -7.07
C PHE A 4 6.80 20.62 -6.00
N MET A 5 6.73 21.02 -4.72
CA MET A 5 6.30 20.13 -3.65
C MET A 5 4.81 19.81 -3.85
N GLY A 6 4.51 18.67 -4.45
CA GLY A 6 3.15 18.12 -4.40
C GLY A 6 2.72 17.99 -2.94
N GLU A 7 1.69 18.73 -2.54
CA GLU A 7 1.21 18.70 -1.15
C GLU A 7 0.55 17.35 -0.87
N CYS A 8 1.08 16.65 0.14
CA CYS A 8 0.52 15.42 0.65
C CYS A 8 -0.80 15.70 1.39
N PHE A 9 -1.84 14.87 1.16
CA PHE A 9 -3.10 15.00 1.90
C PHE A 9 -2.85 14.93 3.42
N PRO A 10 -3.35 15.91 4.21
CA PRO A 10 -3.03 16.00 5.63
C PRO A 10 -3.63 14.85 6.46
N GLN A 11 -4.60 14.11 5.92
CA GLN A 11 -5.37 13.07 6.63
C GLN A 11 -5.36 11.71 5.91
N GLY A 12 -4.46 11.51 4.93
CA GLY A 12 -4.47 10.35 4.05
C GLY A 12 -5.21 10.60 2.74
N ALA A 13 -5.04 9.68 1.80
CA ALA A 13 -5.78 9.71 0.55
C ALA A 13 -7.29 9.56 0.80
N PRO A 14 -8.13 10.33 0.08
CA PRO A 14 -9.59 10.20 0.19
C PRO A 14 -10.08 8.89 -0.43
N VAL A 15 -11.27 8.41 -0.02
CA VAL A 15 -11.83 7.12 -0.48
C VAL A 15 -12.00 7.08 -2.00
N GLU A 16 -12.24 8.22 -2.63
CA GLU A 16 -12.35 8.40 -4.08
C GLU A 16 -11.04 8.00 -4.82
N SER A 17 -9.90 8.00 -4.13
CA SER A 17 -8.62 7.51 -4.68
C SER A 17 -8.67 6.01 -5.01
N CYS A 18 -9.60 5.29 -4.41
CA CYS A 18 -9.87 3.89 -4.72
C CYS A 18 -10.29 3.67 -6.18
N GLU A 19 -10.82 4.65 -6.91
CA GLU A 19 -11.24 4.40 -8.29
C GLU A 19 -10.06 4.09 -9.21
N THR A 20 -8.95 4.82 -9.05
CA THR A 20 -7.88 4.84 -10.05
C THR A 20 -6.55 4.26 -9.59
N LEU A 21 -6.31 4.09 -8.28
CA LEU A 21 -4.99 3.84 -7.67
C LEU A 21 -3.89 4.86 -8.02
N LEU A 22 -4.15 5.76 -8.96
CA LEU A 22 -3.27 6.84 -9.32
C LEU A 22 -3.42 7.97 -8.31
N PRO A 23 -2.32 8.45 -7.71
CA PRO A 23 -2.34 9.73 -7.04
C PRO A 23 -2.62 10.77 -8.15
N ARG A 24 -3.83 11.32 -8.18
CA ARG A 24 -4.30 12.25 -9.23
C ARG A 24 -3.64 13.63 -9.09
N HIS A 25 -2.31 13.66 -9.05
CA HIS A 25 -1.51 14.88 -9.09
C HIS A 25 -1.36 15.30 -10.55
N VAL A 26 -2.04 16.39 -10.91
CA VAL A 26 -2.01 16.98 -12.25
C VAL A 26 -0.57 17.23 -12.67
N GLY A 27 -0.21 16.78 -13.88
CA GLY A 27 1.10 17.03 -14.47
C GLY A 27 2.24 16.13 -14.00
N THR A 28 1.96 15.13 -13.16
CA THR A 28 2.98 14.15 -12.74
C THR A 28 2.86 12.83 -13.51
N LYS A 29 3.98 12.12 -13.64
CA LYS A 29 4.05 10.74 -14.15
C LYS A 29 4.75 9.88 -13.11
N PRO A 30 4.44 8.58 -13.02
CA PRO A 30 5.24 7.64 -12.23
C PRO A 30 6.71 7.69 -12.66
N SER A 31 7.63 7.73 -11.70
CA SER A 31 9.06 7.58 -11.97
C SER A 31 9.37 6.14 -12.41
N ALA A 32 10.48 5.97 -13.13
CA ALA A 32 11.00 4.63 -13.41
C ALA A 32 11.45 3.94 -12.11
N LEU A 33 11.33 2.62 -12.05
CA LEU A 33 11.62 1.84 -10.83
C LEU A 33 13.09 1.95 -10.40
N ASP A 34 14.02 1.99 -11.36
CA ASP A 34 15.46 2.11 -11.16
C ASP A 34 15.91 3.49 -10.68
N GLU A 35 15.05 4.51 -10.83
CA GLU A 35 15.28 5.88 -10.38
C GLU A 35 14.57 6.19 -9.04
N SER A 36 13.80 5.24 -8.49
CA SER A 36 13.05 5.45 -7.26
C SER A 36 14.01 5.61 -6.06
N PRO A 37 13.89 6.71 -5.27
CA PRO A 37 14.65 6.86 -4.03
C PRO A 37 14.03 6.06 -2.87
N PHE A 38 12.99 5.27 -3.15
CA PHE A 38 12.25 4.45 -2.21
C PHE A 38 12.32 2.98 -2.62
N TYR A 39 12.30 2.10 -1.63
CA TYR A 39 12.08 0.68 -1.82
C TYR A 39 10.70 0.28 -1.30
N PHE A 40 10.17 -0.78 -1.89
CA PHE A 40 8.90 -1.37 -1.53
C PHE A 40 9.07 -2.89 -1.51
N ALA A 41 8.86 -3.52 -0.36
CA ALA A 41 9.12 -4.94 -0.17
C ALA A 41 7.97 -5.62 0.55
N ALA A 42 7.63 -6.84 0.12
CA ALA A 42 6.69 -7.70 0.82
C ALA A 42 7.43 -8.95 1.31
N SER A 43 7.04 -9.43 2.50
CA SER A 43 7.58 -10.66 3.09
C SER A 43 7.20 -11.93 2.32
N SER A 44 6.14 -11.87 1.51
CA SER A 44 5.69 -12.95 0.62
C SER A 44 4.85 -12.37 -0.52
N GLU A 45 4.82 -13.09 -1.64
CA GLU A 45 3.86 -12.88 -2.74
C GLU A 45 2.77 -13.96 -2.79
N HIS A 46 2.87 -14.96 -1.91
CA HIS A 46 1.92 -16.07 -1.79
C HIS A 46 1.16 -15.96 -0.47
N TYR A 47 -0.15 -16.21 -0.53
CA TYR A 47 -1.00 -16.37 0.65
C TYR A 47 -1.76 -17.69 0.59
N ASN A 48 -2.00 -18.28 1.75
CA ASN A 48 -2.82 -19.47 1.90
C ASN A 48 -3.55 -19.44 3.25
N THR A 49 -4.88 -19.40 3.20
CA THR A 49 -5.77 -19.44 4.37
C THR A 49 -6.74 -20.62 4.30
N ILE A 50 -6.50 -21.57 3.40
CA ILE A 50 -7.24 -22.84 3.34
C ILE A 50 -6.62 -23.76 4.39
N ASP A 51 -7.42 -24.18 5.36
CA ASP A 51 -7.10 -25.14 6.44
C ASP A 51 -6.52 -24.58 7.76
N GLY A 52 -6.65 -23.28 8.04
CA GLY A 52 -6.24 -22.70 9.33
C GLY A 52 -4.73 -22.85 9.60
N ASP A 53 -3.93 -22.78 8.52
CA ASP A 53 -2.48 -22.78 8.58
C ASP A 53 -2.02 -21.73 9.63
N PRO A 54 -1.15 -22.08 10.60
CA PRO A 54 -0.61 -21.13 11.57
C PRO A 54 0.20 -19.97 10.95
N ASN A 55 0.50 -20.04 9.64
CA ASN A 55 0.95 -18.92 8.81
C ASN A 55 -0.21 -18.08 8.21
N GLU A 56 -1.41 -18.15 8.80
CA GLU A 56 -2.45 -17.09 8.78
C GLU A 56 -1.90 -15.69 9.13
N GLN A 57 -0.65 -15.62 9.59
CA GLN A 57 0.13 -14.42 9.75
C GLN A 57 0.15 -13.64 8.44
N GLY A 58 -0.53 -12.50 8.46
CA GLY A 58 -0.61 -11.60 7.33
C GLY A 58 0.75 -11.24 6.73
N ILE A 59 0.73 -10.76 5.49
CA ILE A 59 1.93 -10.37 4.78
C ILE A 59 2.37 -8.98 5.28
N LEU A 60 3.60 -8.92 5.81
CA LEU A 60 4.26 -7.65 6.12
C LEU A 60 4.72 -7.00 4.81
N VAL A 61 4.37 -5.73 4.66
CA VAL A 61 4.78 -4.86 3.55
C VAL A 61 5.52 -3.65 4.10
N GLU A 62 6.64 -3.30 3.50
CA GLU A 62 7.53 -2.24 3.95
C GLU A 62 7.78 -1.22 2.84
N ILE A 63 7.68 0.06 3.19
CA ILE A 63 8.03 1.20 2.34
C ILE A 63 9.13 1.98 3.04
N GLY A 64 10.28 2.17 2.39
CA GLY A 64 11.38 2.92 2.99
C GLY A 64 12.25 3.64 1.97
N GLY A 65 13.29 4.34 2.44
CA GLY A 65 14.25 5.07 1.60
C GLY A 65 14.37 6.54 1.97
N ALA A 66 14.33 7.43 0.97
CA ALA A 66 14.32 8.87 1.20
C ALA A 66 13.09 9.31 2.04
N PRO A 67 13.10 10.51 2.67
CA PRO A 67 11.95 10.98 3.42
C PRO A 67 10.70 11.17 2.55
N PHE A 68 9.56 10.63 2.99
CA PHE A 68 8.26 10.77 2.33
C PHE A 68 7.16 11.16 3.32
N LYS A 69 6.10 11.79 2.84
CA LYS A 69 4.98 12.27 3.69
C LYS A 69 3.72 11.42 3.58
N GLY A 70 3.51 10.73 2.46
CA GLY A 70 2.32 9.95 2.21
C GLY A 70 2.57 8.71 1.38
N PHE A 71 1.59 7.81 1.38
CA PHE A 71 1.57 6.59 0.59
C PHE A 71 0.12 6.16 0.37
N PHE A 72 -0.08 5.34 -0.65
CA PHE A 72 -1.32 4.61 -0.91
C PHE A 72 -0.90 3.23 -1.39
N VAL A 73 -1.40 2.18 -0.75
CA VAL A 73 -1.07 0.80 -1.11
C VAL A 73 -2.34 -0.02 -1.21
N ALA A 74 -2.48 -0.79 -2.28
CA ALA A 74 -3.53 -1.78 -2.47
C ALA A 74 -2.93 -3.18 -2.65
N ALA A 75 -3.70 -4.20 -2.29
CA ALA A 75 -3.37 -5.60 -2.55
C ALA A 75 -4.26 -6.14 -3.67
N ILE A 76 -3.66 -6.74 -4.68
CA ILE A 76 -4.30 -7.17 -5.92
C ILE A 76 -4.05 -8.67 -6.11
N ASP A 77 -5.11 -9.45 -6.25
CA ASP A 77 -5.02 -10.84 -6.68
C ASP A 77 -4.56 -10.88 -8.14
N THR A 78 -3.47 -11.58 -8.40
CA THR A 78 -2.86 -11.59 -9.74
C THR A 78 -3.63 -12.39 -10.78
N GLN A 79 -4.50 -13.31 -10.37
CA GLN A 79 -5.32 -14.11 -11.28
C GLN A 79 -6.63 -13.40 -11.63
N MET A 80 -7.30 -12.84 -10.63
CA MET A 80 -8.59 -12.17 -10.79
C MET A 80 -8.44 -10.70 -11.20
N GLY A 81 -7.29 -10.08 -10.91
CA GLY A 81 -7.10 -8.64 -11.06
C GLY A 81 -7.93 -7.82 -10.06
N GLU A 82 -8.50 -8.46 -9.06
CA GLU A 82 -9.36 -7.84 -8.05
C GLU A 82 -8.57 -7.43 -6.82
N ARG A 83 -9.03 -6.37 -6.15
CA ARG A 83 -8.44 -5.96 -4.88
C ARG A 83 -9.02 -6.80 -3.76
N ILE A 84 -8.15 -7.33 -2.92
CA ILE A 84 -8.52 -8.36 -1.95
C ILE A 84 -7.90 -8.13 -0.57
N GLY A 85 -8.51 -8.77 0.42
CA GLY A 85 -8.02 -8.78 1.79
C GLY A 85 -8.22 -7.45 2.51
N ASN A 86 -7.66 -7.38 3.72
CA ASN A 86 -7.84 -6.25 4.62
C ASN A 86 -6.49 -5.77 5.16
N TRP A 87 -6.38 -4.49 5.46
CA TRP A 87 -5.19 -3.95 6.10
C TRP A 87 -5.42 -3.74 7.59
N THR A 88 -4.46 -4.17 8.41
CA THR A 88 -4.47 -3.91 9.84
C THR A 88 -4.24 -2.42 10.09
N LYS A 89 -5.10 -1.80 10.91
CA LYS A 89 -4.92 -0.40 11.31
C LYS A 89 -3.74 -0.27 12.29
N LEU A 90 -2.60 0.15 11.77
CA LEU A 90 -1.40 0.45 12.55
C LEU A 90 -1.27 1.97 12.80
N ARG A 91 -0.41 2.35 13.76
CA ARG A 91 -0.17 3.76 14.08
C ARG A 91 0.30 4.52 12.83
N GLY A 92 -0.34 5.66 12.55
CA GLY A 92 0.03 6.50 11.41
C GLY A 92 -0.55 6.05 10.07
N THR A 93 -1.45 5.06 10.07
CA THR A 93 -2.09 4.51 8.88
C THR A 93 -3.62 4.56 8.97
N THR A 94 -4.27 4.51 7.81
CA THR A 94 -5.72 4.49 7.65
C THR A 94 -6.09 3.46 6.58
N PRO A 95 -6.66 2.30 6.94
CA PRO A 95 -7.27 1.38 5.98
C PRO A 95 -8.45 2.04 5.26
N LEU A 96 -8.66 1.65 4.00
CA LEU A 96 -9.73 2.13 3.13
C LEU A 96 -10.60 0.95 2.67
N PRO A 97 -11.89 1.17 2.34
CA PRO A 97 -12.84 0.10 2.02
C PRO A 97 -12.55 -0.67 0.74
N CYS A 98 -11.62 -0.19 -0.10
CA CYS A 98 -11.27 -0.80 -1.39
C CYS A 98 -10.03 -1.72 -1.31
N SER A 99 -9.83 -2.39 -0.18
CA SER A 99 -8.64 -3.20 0.11
C SER A 99 -7.32 -2.44 -0.06
N ALA A 100 -7.34 -1.16 0.37
CA ALA A 100 -6.19 -0.27 0.34
C ALA A 100 -5.88 0.31 1.72
N ILE A 101 -4.70 0.91 1.88
CA ILE A 101 -4.25 1.61 3.08
C ILE A 101 -3.45 2.85 2.70
N THR A 102 -3.60 3.91 3.49
CA THR A 102 -2.91 5.18 3.31
C THR A 102 -2.33 5.70 4.63
N HIS A 103 -1.55 6.78 4.58
CA HIS A 103 -1.06 7.45 5.77
C HIS A 103 -2.22 8.15 6.52
N LYS A 104 -2.07 8.33 7.84
CA LYS A 104 -3.03 9.10 8.64
C LYS A 104 -2.70 10.59 8.69
N ASP A 105 -1.43 10.95 8.55
CA ASP A 105 -0.94 12.33 8.63
C ASP A 105 0.24 12.59 7.69
N SER A 106 0.48 13.86 7.37
CA SER A 106 1.56 14.30 6.47
C SER A 106 2.92 14.43 7.14
N LYS A 107 3.12 13.83 8.33
CA LYS A 107 4.43 13.84 9.00
C LYS A 107 5.44 13.12 8.12
N SER A 108 6.68 13.62 8.11
CA SER A 108 7.78 12.98 7.38
C SER A 108 8.11 11.61 7.97
N LYS A 109 8.33 10.64 7.10
CA LYS A 109 8.61 9.23 7.41
C LYS A 109 9.81 8.80 6.58
N LYS A 110 10.61 7.87 7.11
CA LYS A 110 11.67 7.17 6.35
C LYS A 110 11.37 5.69 6.15
N LEU A 111 10.43 5.17 6.93
CA LEU A 111 10.03 3.77 6.97
C LEU A 111 8.57 3.69 7.39
N VAL A 112 7.81 2.84 6.72
CA VAL A 112 6.46 2.43 7.10
C VAL A 112 6.37 0.92 6.96
N GLN A 113 5.84 0.28 7.99
CA GLN A 113 5.51 -1.14 8.01
C GLN A 113 3.99 -1.28 8.03
N LEU A 114 3.46 -2.09 7.13
CA LEU A 114 2.05 -2.35 6.90
C LEU A 114 1.81 -3.85 7.03
N LEU A 115 0.65 -4.24 7.55
CA LEU A 115 0.26 -5.64 7.68
C LEU A 115 -1.03 -5.89 6.90
N TRP A 116 -0.93 -6.69 5.85
CA TRP A 116 -2.06 -7.13 5.04
C TRP A 116 -2.54 -8.52 5.47
N ILE A 117 -3.84 -8.67 5.61
CA ILE A 117 -4.50 -9.92 5.98
C ILE A 117 -5.24 -10.47 4.75
N PRO A 118 -4.87 -11.68 4.26
CA PRO A 118 -5.56 -12.32 3.14
C PRO A 118 -7.04 -12.61 3.43
N PRO A 119 -7.89 -12.73 2.39
CA PRO A 119 -9.25 -13.23 2.57
C PRO A 119 -9.26 -14.64 3.19
N PRO A 120 -10.26 -14.99 4.01
CA PRO A 120 -10.37 -16.32 4.60
C PRO A 120 -10.69 -17.37 3.52
N TYR A 121 -10.31 -18.63 3.77
CA TYR A 121 -10.60 -19.78 2.91
C TYR A 121 -10.13 -19.60 1.45
N SER A 122 -8.99 -18.94 1.25
CA SER A 122 -8.46 -18.64 -0.07
C SER A 122 -6.95 -18.80 -0.14
N LYS A 123 -6.41 -19.05 -1.33
CA LYS A 123 -4.96 -19.10 -1.56
C LYS A 123 -4.64 -18.57 -2.94
N GLY A 124 -3.47 -17.99 -3.10
CA GLY A 124 -3.11 -17.41 -4.39
C GLY A 124 -1.84 -16.57 -4.33
N LEU A 125 -1.64 -15.85 -5.43
CA LEU A 125 -0.57 -14.90 -5.63
C LEU A 125 -1.14 -13.49 -5.51
N VAL A 126 -0.48 -12.67 -4.70
CA VAL A 126 -0.84 -11.27 -4.46
C VAL A 126 0.29 -10.35 -4.90
N THR A 127 -0.08 -9.25 -5.53
CA THR A 127 0.83 -8.13 -5.80
C THR A 127 0.36 -6.92 -5.01
N PHE A 128 1.31 -6.14 -4.51
CA PHE A 128 1.05 -4.89 -3.80
C PHE A 128 1.52 -3.71 -4.63
N ALA A 129 0.71 -2.67 -4.72
CA ALA A 129 0.95 -1.49 -5.55
C ALA A 129 0.51 -0.20 -4.86
#